data_AF-A0A7S3J9U4-F1
#
_entry.id   AF-A0A7S3J9U4-F1
#
_cell.length_a   1.000
_cell.length_b   1.000
_cell.length_c   1.000
_cell.angle_alpha   90.00
_cell.angle_beta   90.00
_cell.angle_gamma   90.00
#
_symmetry.space_group_name_H-M   'P 1'
#
loop_
_entity.id
_entity.type
_entity.pdbx_description
1 polymer ?
#
loop_
_entity_poly.entity_id
_entity_poly.type
_entity_poly.pdbx_seq_one_letter_code
_entity_poly.pdbx_strand_id
1 'polypeptide(L)'
;MDDFEQQLKTKFKIKFENQHIVTNKQIMCSVINKGCENNELNFMFINRDNKDMKIDCGLSILQLVKVVKGGVLIFFPSYSLMESLITCWMTNTKSSKEPFL
;
A
#
# COMPACT_ATOMS: atom_id res chain seq x y z
N MET A 1 10.12 -21.88 3.38
CA MET A 1 11.10 -22.11 4.48
C MET A 1 12.55 -22.23 3.99
N ASP A 2 12.81 -22.56 2.73
CA ASP A 2 14.17 -22.87 2.27
C ASP A 2 15.08 -21.62 2.19
N ASP A 3 14.53 -20.45 1.87
CA ASP A 3 15.27 -19.18 1.91
C ASP A 3 15.83 -18.87 3.31
N PHE A 4 15.08 -19.19 4.38
CA PHE A 4 15.50 -18.97 5.76
C PHE A 4 16.67 -19.89 6.15
N GLU A 5 16.64 -21.15 5.71
CA GLU A 5 17.74 -22.09 5.94
C GLU A 5 19.03 -21.62 5.27
N GLN A 6 18.90 -21.06 4.05
CA GLN A 6 20.04 -20.50 3.33
C GLN A 6 20.61 -19.27 4.03
N GLN A 7 19.75 -18.33 4.45
CA GLN A 7 20.17 -17.11 5.17
C GLN A 7 20.86 -17.43 6.50
N LEU A 8 20.34 -18.41 7.25
CA LEU A 8 20.88 -18.82 8.55
C LEU A 8 22.00 -19.86 8.43
N LYS A 9 22.33 -20.28 7.20
CA LYS A 9 23.34 -21.30 6.89
C LYS A 9 23.17 -22.58 7.70
N THR A 10 21.92 -22.96 7.97
CA THR A 10 21.59 -24.12 8.81
C THR A 10 20.35 -24.81 8.27
N LYS A 11 20.33 -26.15 8.36
CA LYS A 11 19.16 -26.94 7.96
C LYS A 11 18.22 -27.14 9.13
N PHE A 12 16.95 -26.84 8.94
CA PHE A 12 15.90 -27.10 9.90
C PHE A 12 15.48 -28.56 9.79
N LYS A 13 15.82 -29.35 10.81
CA LYS A 13 15.47 -30.78 10.89
C LYS A 13 13.97 -31.02 11.03
N ILE A 14 13.24 -30.04 11.55
CA ILE A 14 11.79 -30.08 11.74
C ILE A 14 11.22 -28.81 11.12
N LYS A 15 10.33 -28.98 10.14
CA LYS A 15 9.56 -27.90 9.52
C LYS A 15 8.08 -28.22 9.79
N PHE A 16 7.38 -27.33 10.49
CA PHE A 16 5.97 -27.49 10.80
C PHE A 16 5.21 -26.29 10.25
N GLU A 17 4.35 -26.53 9.26
CA GLU A 17 3.47 -25.54 8.67
C GLU A 17 2.04 -26.02 8.85
N ASN A 18 1.23 -25.25 9.59
CA ASN A 18 -0.17 -25.57 9.79
C ASN A 18 -0.95 -25.34 8.49
N GLN A 19 -1.94 -26.20 8.21
CA GLN A 19 -2.89 -25.92 7.15
C GLN A 19 -3.62 -24.59 7.43
N HIS A 20 -3.69 -23.73 6.41
CA HIS A 20 -4.35 -22.43 6.51
C HIS A 20 -5.84 -22.64 6.84
N ILE A 21 -6.25 -22.24 8.05
CA ILE A 21 -7.62 -22.39 8.56
C ILE A 21 -8.61 -21.47 7.82
N VAL A 22 -8.09 -20.45 7.12
CA VAL A 22 -8.89 -19.46 6.40
C VAL A 22 -9.15 -19.91 4.97
N THR A 23 -10.42 -19.97 4.59
CA THR A 23 -10.83 -20.32 3.23
C THR A 23 -10.65 -19.14 2.27
N ASN A 24 -10.43 -19.42 0.98
CA ASN A 24 -10.23 -18.38 -0.06
C ASN A 24 -11.39 -17.39 -0.19
N LYS A 25 -12.58 -17.68 0.37
CA LYS A 25 -13.73 -16.77 0.37
C LYS A 25 -13.61 -15.64 1.41
N GLN A 26 -12.71 -15.79 2.37
CA GLN A 26 -12.57 -14.87 3.50
C GLN A 26 -11.45 -13.84 3.31
N ILE A 27 -10.57 -14.03 2.32
CA ILE A 27 -9.43 -13.15 2.04
C ILE A 27 -9.36 -12.90 0.54
N MET A 28 -9.19 -11.63 0.16
CA MET A 28 -8.83 -11.23 -1.19
C MET A 28 -7.47 -10.52 -1.13
N CYS A 29 -6.52 -10.99 -1.94
CA CYS A 29 -5.24 -10.34 -2.16
C CYS A 29 -5.20 -9.84 -3.60
N SER A 30 -4.82 -8.57 -3.79
CA SER A 30 -4.70 -7.97 -5.12
C SER A 30 -3.51 -7.02 -5.13
N VAL A 31 -2.86 -6.93 -6.29
CA VAL A 31 -1.75 -6.02 -6.54
C VAL A 31 -2.26 -4.88 -7.42
N ILE A 32 -2.00 -3.65 -6.97
CA ILE A 32 -2.35 -2.43 -7.71
C ILE A 32 -1.06 -1.74 -8.11
N ASN A 33 -0.77 -1.78 -9.41
CA ASN A 33 0.46 -1.28 -10.01
C ASN A 33 0.26 0.08 -10.72
N LYS A 34 -0.99 0.47 -10.98
CA LYS A 34 -1.35 1.78 -11.54
C LYS A 34 -2.43 2.44 -10.71
N GLY A 35 -2.34 3.75 -10.57
CA GLY A 35 -3.38 4.54 -9.91
C GLY A 35 -4.61 4.79 -10.80
N CYS A 36 -5.59 5.49 -10.26
CA CYS A 36 -6.82 5.88 -10.96
C CYS A 36 -6.56 6.72 -12.22
N GLU A 37 -5.53 7.55 -12.22
CA GLU A 37 -5.11 8.39 -13.35
C GLU A 37 -4.10 7.67 -14.28
N ASN A 38 -3.98 6.35 -14.16
CA ASN A 38 -3.04 5.49 -14.92
C ASN A 38 -1.54 5.75 -14.68
N ASN A 39 -1.16 6.49 -13.63
CA ASN A 39 0.25 6.64 -13.28
C ASN A 39 0.76 5.36 -12.63
N GLU A 40 2.00 4.98 -12.96
CA GLU A 40 2.64 3.82 -12.34
C GLU A 40 2.98 4.10 -10.87
N LEU A 41 2.51 3.24 -9.98
CA LEU A 41 2.73 3.36 -8.54
C LEU A 41 4.10 2.75 -8.17
N ASN A 42 5.15 3.50 -8.45
CA ASN A 42 6.54 3.06 -8.27
C ASN A 42 7.28 3.91 -7.22
N PHE A 43 7.40 3.36 -6.01
CA PHE A 43 8.03 4.02 -4.87
C PHE A 43 9.55 3.78 -4.77
N MET A 44 10.23 3.44 -5.88
CA MET A 44 11.69 3.43 -5.91
C MET A 44 12.24 4.83 -5.64
N PHE A 45 13.47 4.90 -5.10
CA PHE A 45 14.10 6.15 -4.66
C PHE A 45 14.08 7.26 -5.71
N ILE A 46 14.27 6.91 -6.99
CA ILE A 46 14.30 7.84 -8.12
C ILE A 46 12.93 8.50 -8.34
N ASN A 47 11.84 7.76 -8.15
CA ASN A 47 10.48 8.19 -8.48
C ASN A 47 9.70 8.73 -7.27
N ARG A 48 10.28 8.66 -6.07
CA ARG A 48 9.62 9.00 -4.81
C ARG A 48 9.16 10.45 -4.73
N ASP A 49 9.75 11.35 -5.51
CA ASP A 49 9.44 12.79 -5.51
C ASP A 49 8.51 13.20 -6.66
N ASN A 50 8.06 12.23 -7.48
CA ASN A 50 7.05 12.45 -8.49
C ASN A 50 5.71 12.84 -7.84
N LYS A 51 5.27 14.07 -8.05
CA LYS A 51 4.05 14.63 -7.46
C LYS A 51 2.79 13.96 -8.00
N ASP A 52 2.72 13.67 -9.28
CA ASP A 52 1.53 13.10 -9.93
C ASP A 52 1.27 11.69 -9.40
N MET A 53 2.34 10.90 -9.25
CA MET A 53 2.26 9.58 -8.61
C MET A 53 1.75 9.67 -7.16
N LYS A 54 2.22 10.66 -6.37
CA LYS A 54 1.74 10.85 -4.99
C LYS A 54 0.25 11.17 -4.97
N ILE A 55 -0.21 12.09 -5.82
CA ILE A 55 -1.62 12.47 -5.91
C ILE A 55 -2.47 11.26 -6.31
N ASP A 56 -2.05 10.54 -7.35
CA ASP A 56 -2.78 9.39 -7.87
C ASP A 56 -2.87 8.25 -6.84
N CYS A 57 -1.80 8.02 -6.07
CA CYS A 57 -1.82 7.11 -4.92
C CYS A 57 -2.90 7.50 -3.90
N GLY A 58 -2.98 8.80 -3.54
CA GLY A 58 -3.99 9.30 -2.60
C GLY A 58 -5.42 9.14 -3.12
N LEU A 59 -5.65 9.43 -4.40
CA LEU A 59 -6.95 9.23 -5.06
C LEU A 59 -7.35 7.74 -5.09
N SER A 60 -6.40 6.87 -5.38
CA SER A 60 -6.60 5.42 -5.40
C SER A 60 -6.99 4.89 -4.02
N ILE A 61 -6.31 5.35 -2.96
CA ILE A 61 -6.67 5.02 -1.57
C ILE A 61 -8.06 5.57 -1.23
N LEU A 62 -8.36 6.81 -1.60
CA LEU A 62 -9.67 7.41 -1.35
C LEU A 62 -10.80 6.60 -1.99
N GLN A 63 -10.60 6.14 -3.24
CA GLN A 63 -11.56 5.31 -3.93
C GLN A 63 -11.76 3.95 -3.25
N LEU A 64 -10.68 3.35 -2.73
CA LEU A 64 -10.75 2.09 -1.99
C LEU A 64 -11.54 2.26 -0.67
N VAL A 65 -11.21 3.30 0.11
CA VAL A 65 -11.83 3.57 1.41
C VAL A 65 -13.34 3.80 1.29
N LYS A 66 -13.82 4.39 0.18
CA LYS A 66 -15.27 4.57 -0.08
C LYS A 66 -16.05 3.26 -0.15
N VAL A 67 -15.41 2.16 -0.55
CA VAL A 67 -16.07 0.85 -0.74
C VAL A 67 -15.95 -0.02 0.52
N VAL A 68 -14.89 0.15 1.31
CA VAL A 68 -14.59 -0.69 2.47
C VAL A 68 -15.45 -0.30 3.69
N LYS A 69 -16.22 -1.27 4.21
CA LYS A 69 -17.02 -1.12 5.45
C LYS A 69 -16.25 -1.73 6.62
N GLY A 70 -15.72 -0.92 7.53
CA GLY A 70 -15.02 -1.40 8.75
C GLY A 70 -13.68 -0.74 9.06
N GLY A 71 -13.20 0.13 8.17
CA GLY A 71 -11.92 0.84 8.33
C GLY A 71 -10.80 0.23 7.49
N VAL A 72 -9.71 0.97 7.36
CA VAL A 72 -8.55 0.59 6.55
C VAL A 72 -7.28 0.77 7.37
N LEU A 73 -6.40 -0.22 7.31
CA LEU A 73 -5.06 -0.15 7.87
C LEU A 73 -4.05 -0.09 6.72
N ILE A 74 -3.26 0.98 6.66
CA ILE A 74 -2.29 1.23 5.58
C ILE A 74 -0.88 1.20 6.19
N PHE A 75 0.00 0.41 5.58
CA PHE A 75 1.40 0.36 5.94
C PHE A 75 2.24 1.06 4.87
N PHE A 76 3.18 1.91 5.31
CA PHE A 76 4.15 2.55 4.43
C PHE A 76 5.55 1.95 4.62
N PRO A 77 6.37 1.85 3.57
CA PRO A 77 7.76 1.38 3.66
C PRO A 77 8.65 2.18 4.63
N SER A 78 8.33 3.46 4.88
CA SER A 78 9.02 4.30 5.88
C SER A 78 8.14 5.46 6.35
N TYR A 79 8.43 5.98 7.55
CA TYR A 79 7.79 7.19 8.06
C TYR A 79 8.09 8.43 7.21
N SER A 80 9.30 8.53 6.67
CA SER A 80 9.67 9.64 5.78
C SER A 80 8.83 9.68 4.50
N LEU A 81 8.52 8.53 3.91
CA LEU A 81 7.64 8.46 2.75
C LEU A 81 6.19 8.78 3.14
N MET A 82 5.73 8.26 4.27
CA MET A 82 4.41 8.56 4.82
C MET A 82 4.20 10.06 5.00
N GLU A 83 5.13 10.74 5.69
CA GLU A 83 5.07 12.19 5.89
C GLU A 83 5.05 12.94 4.55
N SER A 84 5.92 12.56 3.60
CA SER A 84 5.97 13.19 2.27
C SER A 84 4.64 13.08 1.51
N LEU A 85 4.00 11.91 1.56
CA LEU A 85 2.69 11.67 0.94
C LEU A 85 1.60 12.48 1.62
N ILE A 86 1.54 12.44 2.95
CA ILE A 86 0.55 13.17 3.74
C ILE A 86 0.67 14.68 3.50
N THR A 87 1.89 15.22 3.54
CA THR A 87 2.14 16.64 3.26
C THR A 87 1.69 17.01 1.84
N CYS A 88 1.98 16.17 0.84
CA CYS A 88 1.52 16.38 -0.53
C CYS A 88 0.00 16.45 -0.62
N TRP A 89 -0.70 15.50 0.00
CA TRP A 89 -2.17 15.44 -0.02
C TRP A 89 -2.82 16.61 0.73
N MET A 90 -2.32 16.98 1.90
CA MET A 90 -2.83 18.12 2.67
C MET A 90 -2.61 19.47 1.97
N THR A 91 -1.58 19.58 1.14
CA THR A 91 -1.30 20.82 0.39
C THR A 91 -2.27 20.99 -0.78
N ASN A 92 -2.68 19.87 -1.41
CA ASN A 92 -3.54 19.90 -2.57
C ASN A 92 -5.03 20.15 -2.25
N THR A 93 -5.47 19.93 -1.00
CA THR A 93 -6.87 20.15 -0.58
C THR A 93 -7.25 21.62 -0.41
N LYS A 94 -6.30 22.56 -0.40
CA LYS A 94 -6.58 23.99 -0.23
C LYS A 94 -7.07 24.69 -1.51
N SER A 95 -7.00 24.05 -2.67
CA SER A 95 -7.36 24.66 -3.97
C SER A 95 -8.79 24.42 -4.44
N SER A 96 -9.58 23.60 -3.74
CA SER A 96 -10.97 23.30 -4.11
C SER A 96 -11.89 23.46 -2.91
N LYS A 97 -12.14 24.71 -2.52
CA LYS A 97 -13.29 25.09 -1.71
C LYS A 97 -14.51 25.28 -2.63
N GLU A 98 -15.10 24.18 -3.06
CA GLU A 98 -16.52 24.15 -3.41
C GLU A 98 -17.18 23.29 -2.32
N PRO A 99 -18.02 23.87 -1.45
CA PRO A 99 -18.69 23.10 -0.41
C PRO A 99 -19.78 22.24 -1.07
N PHE A 100 -19.62 20.92 -1.04
CA PHE A 100 -20.73 20.00 -1.24
C PHE A 100 -21.58 19.96 0.03
N LEU A 101 -22.42 20.99 0.18
CA LEU A 101 -23.68 20.96 0.93
C LEU A 101 -24.72 21.72 0.12
#